data_AF-A0A139X5G6-F1
#
_entry.id   AF-A0A139X5G6-F1
#
_cell.length_a   1.000
_cell.length_b   1.000
_cell.length_c   1.000
_cell.angle_alpha   90.00
_cell.angle_beta   90.00
_cell.angle_gamma   90.00
#
_symmetry.space_group_name_H-M   'P 1'
#
loop_
_entity.id
_entity.type
_entity.pdbx_description
1 polymer ?
#
loop_
_entity_poly.entity_id
_entity_poly.type
_entity_poly.pdbx_seq_one_letter_code
_entity_poly.pdbx_strand_id
1 'polypeptide(L)'
;MTKAPETAPAVNFSETVAGEVQYLIHKLAKSSKDLINEVCSEISYTNPVTLLGAAKIGQLLLFLKEKLKPKQYEEALANSLGWSASIANHLLKLAPILGSFTTKQLDKINRNLSVSALYKLATGRTPVEVIQSVLEKACTEEVSKKDLQIETKTYKDKQPKKEPTPWRYAGGVREYQPPRISETAGLVIERLSEQDGKPRRFVIEEAVLLLAEKFQQVVLAVA
;
A
#
# COMPACT_ATOMS: atom_id res chain seq x y z
N MET A 1 -29.26 56.26 0.41
CA MET A 1 -28.02 55.45 0.30
C MET A 1 -28.24 54.14 1.03
N THR A 2 -28.72 53.13 0.32
CA THR A 2 -28.93 51.77 0.82
C THR A 2 -27.60 51.03 0.74
N LYS A 3 -27.05 50.64 1.89
CA LYS A 3 -25.85 49.80 1.97
C LYS A 3 -26.15 48.48 1.26
N ALA A 4 -25.28 48.11 0.32
CA ALA A 4 -25.29 46.79 -0.29
C ALA A 4 -25.20 45.72 0.82
N PRO A 5 -25.92 44.59 0.70
CA PRO A 5 -25.79 43.52 1.67
C PRO A 5 -24.35 43.02 1.61
N GLU A 6 -23.72 42.94 2.78
CA GLU A 6 -22.39 42.37 2.98
C GLU A 6 -22.35 41.03 2.24
N THR A 7 -21.48 40.95 1.23
CA THR A 7 -21.11 39.70 0.61
C THR A 7 -20.67 38.77 1.73
N ALA A 8 -21.47 37.71 1.96
CA ALA A 8 -21.09 36.59 2.81
C ALA A 8 -19.61 36.25 2.53
N PRO A 9 -18.80 36.00 3.57
CA PRO A 9 -17.38 35.74 3.40
C PRO A 9 -17.23 34.67 2.32
N ALA A 10 -16.41 34.96 1.31
CA ALA A 10 -16.11 34.02 0.25
C ALA A 10 -15.74 32.69 0.90
N VAL A 11 -16.64 31.72 0.81
CA VAL A 11 -16.45 30.40 1.39
C VAL A 11 -15.22 29.81 0.71
N ASN A 12 -14.13 29.64 1.46
CA ASN A 12 -12.91 29.00 0.97
C ASN A 12 -13.27 27.62 0.44
N PHE A 13 -13.33 27.47 -0.89
CA PHE A 13 -13.53 26.17 -1.52
C PHE A 13 -12.30 25.29 -1.26
N SER A 14 -12.50 24.30 -0.38
CA SER A 14 -11.75 23.05 -0.18
C SER A 14 -10.22 23.12 -0.15
N GLU A 15 -9.65 23.08 1.05
CA GLU A 15 -8.19 22.99 1.25
C GLU A 15 -7.60 21.67 0.71
N THR A 16 -8.37 20.59 0.62
CA THR A 16 -7.87 19.25 0.26
C THR A 16 -8.59 18.65 -0.95
N VAL A 17 -7.94 17.70 -1.63
CA VAL A 17 -8.54 16.98 -2.77
C VAL A 17 -9.81 16.23 -2.36
N ALA A 18 -9.85 15.66 -1.15
CA ALA A 18 -11.07 15.03 -0.63
C ALA A 18 -12.23 16.04 -0.53
N GLY A 19 -11.97 17.26 -0.05
CA GLY A 19 -12.97 18.32 0.01
C GLY A 19 -13.45 18.76 -1.38
N GLU A 20 -12.54 18.89 -2.35
CA GLU A 20 -12.88 19.22 -3.75
C GLU A 20 -13.83 18.17 -4.35
N VAL A 21 -13.50 16.88 -4.15
CA VAL A 21 -14.28 15.77 -4.70
C VAL A 21 -15.64 15.66 -4.02
N GLN A 22 -15.72 15.84 -2.69
CA GLN A 22 -17.00 15.87 -1.98
C GLN A 22 -17.90 16.99 -2.46
N TYR A 23 -17.34 18.19 -2.71
CA TYR A 23 -18.10 19.29 -3.28
C TYR A 23 -18.62 18.97 -4.68
N LEU A 24 -17.80 18.35 -5.54
CA LEU A 24 -18.20 17.89 -6.87
C LEU A 24 -19.35 16.89 -6.78
N ILE A 25 -19.24 15.87 -5.93
CA ILE A 25 -20.29 14.86 -5.72
C ILE A 25 -21.59 15.52 -5.27
N HIS A 26 -21.52 16.46 -4.33
CA HIS A 26 -22.70 17.17 -3.85
C HIS A 26 -23.34 18.05 -4.93
N LYS A 27 -22.55 18.65 -5.83
CA LYS A 27 -23.04 19.37 -6.99
C LYS A 27 -23.74 18.43 -7.99
N LEU A 28 -23.11 17.30 -8.31
CA LEU A 28 -23.68 16.28 -9.21
C LEU A 28 -24.98 15.69 -8.66
N ALA A 29 -25.04 15.45 -7.35
CA ALA A 29 -26.23 14.94 -6.67
C ALA A 29 -27.43 15.90 -6.77
N LYS A 30 -27.19 17.21 -6.92
CA LYS A 30 -28.24 18.21 -7.12
C LYS A 30 -28.71 18.30 -8.56
N SER A 31 -27.84 18.02 -9.53
CA SER A 31 -28.12 18.24 -10.96
C SER A 31 -28.53 16.98 -11.72
N SER A 32 -28.15 15.78 -11.24
CA SER A 32 -28.38 14.52 -11.96
C SER A 32 -29.27 13.56 -11.18
N LYS A 33 -30.13 12.84 -11.92
CA LYS A 33 -30.95 11.75 -11.38
C LYS A 33 -30.15 10.47 -11.17
N ASP A 34 -29.01 10.32 -11.84
CA ASP A 34 -28.17 9.12 -11.81
C ASP A 34 -26.73 9.45 -11.41
N LEU A 35 -26.56 9.74 -10.11
CA LEU A 35 -25.29 10.13 -9.54
C LEU A 35 -24.16 9.10 -9.73
N ILE A 36 -24.51 7.81 -9.82
CA ILE A 36 -23.51 6.74 -9.93
C ILE A 36 -22.87 6.77 -11.32
N ASN A 37 -23.67 6.91 -12.38
CA ASN A 37 -23.17 7.01 -13.74
C ASN A 37 -22.40 8.31 -14.00
N GLU A 38 -22.79 9.43 -13.38
CA GLU A 38 -22.02 10.67 -13.42
C GLU A 38 -20.63 10.49 -12.79
N VAL A 39 -20.57 9.85 -11.62
CA VAL A 39 -19.30 9.60 -10.92
C VAL A 39 -18.40 8.66 -11.74
N CYS A 40 -18.95 7.61 -12.35
CA CYS A 40 -18.21 6.75 -13.27
C CYS A 40 -17.68 7.52 -14.50
N SER A 41 -18.48 8.45 -15.02
CA SER A 41 -18.07 9.32 -16.14
C SER A 41 -16.93 10.24 -15.74
N GLU A 42 -17.00 10.87 -14.56
CA GLU A 42 -15.93 11.72 -14.04
C GLU A 42 -14.61 10.96 -13.82
N ILE A 43 -14.67 9.71 -13.35
CA ILE A 43 -13.48 8.86 -13.26
C ILE A 43 -12.88 8.63 -14.66
N SER A 44 -13.72 8.41 -15.66
CA SER A 44 -13.28 8.16 -17.04
C SER A 44 -12.63 9.37 -17.71
N TYR A 45 -13.07 10.59 -17.37
CA TYR A 45 -12.48 11.84 -17.86
C TYR A 45 -11.24 12.29 -17.07
N THR A 46 -11.02 11.74 -15.88
CA THR A 46 -9.89 12.11 -15.04
C THR A 46 -8.63 11.36 -15.46
N ASN A 47 -7.54 12.09 -15.69
CA ASN A 47 -6.26 11.49 -16.10
C ASN A 47 -5.57 10.76 -14.93
N PRO A 48 -5.46 9.41 -14.95
CA PRO A 48 -4.89 8.64 -13.84
C PRO A 48 -3.36 8.72 -13.73
N VAL A 49 -2.67 9.29 -14.73
CA VAL A 49 -1.21 9.33 -14.81
C VAL A 49 -0.60 10.39 -13.88
N THR A 50 -1.41 11.37 -13.46
CA THR A 50 -0.98 12.40 -12.51
C THR A 50 -1.34 12.01 -11.08
N LEU A 51 -0.51 12.43 -10.12
CA LEU A 51 -0.75 12.15 -8.70
C LEU A 51 -2.06 12.80 -8.21
N LEU A 52 -2.39 13.98 -8.74
CA LEU A 52 -3.67 14.65 -8.53
C LEU A 52 -4.84 13.85 -9.11
N GLY A 53 -4.72 13.35 -10.34
CA GLY A 53 -5.76 12.52 -10.95
C GLY A 53 -5.97 11.21 -10.20
N ALA A 54 -4.88 10.55 -9.77
CA ALA A 54 -4.96 9.37 -8.91
C ALA A 54 -5.65 9.67 -7.58
N ALA A 55 -5.38 10.83 -6.96
CA ALA A 55 -6.06 11.27 -5.75
C ALA A 55 -7.57 11.48 -5.97
N LYS A 56 -7.95 12.18 -7.05
CA LYS A 56 -9.36 12.43 -7.41
C LYS A 56 -10.12 11.14 -7.70
N ILE A 57 -9.55 10.28 -8.53
CA ILE A 57 -10.14 8.98 -8.84
C ILE A 57 -10.28 8.14 -7.56
N GLY A 58 -9.29 8.16 -6.66
CA GLY A 58 -9.36 7.41 -5.42
C GLY A 58 -10.51 7.83 -4.52
N GLN A 59 -10.75 9.14 -4.41
CA GLN A 59 -11.89 9.67 -3.66
C GLN A 59 -13.24 9.32 -4.31
N LEU A 60 -13.34 9.38 -5.64
CA LEU A 60 -14.54 8.98 -6.38
C LEU A 60 -14.82 7.47 -6.23
N LEU A 61 -13.78 6.63 -6.29
CA LEU A 61 -13.90 5.18 -6.06
C LEU A 61 -14.32 4.87 -4.63
N LEU A 62 -13.84 5.65 -3.64
CA LEU A 62 -14.20 5.49 -2.24
C LEU A 62 -15.69 5.80 -2.04
N PHE A 63 -16.19 6.86 -2.66
CA PHE A 63 -17.63 7.15 -2.72
C PHE A 63 -18.44 6.01 -3.35
N LEU A 64 -18.02 5.49 -4.50
CA LEU A 64 -18.71 4.37 -5.16
C LEU A 64 -18.75 3.14 -4.27
N LYS A 65 -17.64 2.82 -3.59
CA LYS A 65 -17.55 1.68 -2.68
C LYS A 65 -18.45 1.82 -1.44
N GLU A 66 -18.67 3.03 -0.95
CA GLU A 66 -19.59 3.30 0.15
C GLU A 66 -21.07 3.21 -0.26
N LYS A 67 -21.40 3.52 -1.52
CA LYS A 67 -22.78 3.55 -2.01
C LYS A 67 -23.25 2.26 -2.66
N LEU A 68 -22.35 1.50 -3.28
CA LEU A 68 -22.68 0.28 -4.03
C LEU A 68 -22.49 -0.98 -3.19
N LYS A 69 -23.30 -2.01 -3.45
CA LYS A 69 -23.03 -3.36 -2.94
C LYS A 69 -21.78 -3.94 -3.63
N PRO A 70 -21.05 -4.90 -3.02
CA PRO A 70 -19.80 -5.43 -3.56
C PRO A 70 -19.88 -5.88 -5.03
N LYS A 71 -20.92 -6.62 -5.41
CA LYS A 71 -21.12 -7.08 -6.80
C LYS A 71 -21.34 -5.92 -7.78
N GLN A 72 -22.16 -4.94 -7.39
CA GLN A 72 -22.44 -3.76 -8.22
C GLN A 72 -21.20 -2.88 -8.38
N TYR A 73 -20.36 -2.80 -7.34
CA TYR A 73 -19.09 -2.11 -7.40
C TYR A 73 -18.12 -2.79 -8.38
N GLU A 74 -17.99 -4.12 -8.32
CA GLU A 74 -17.16 -4.89 -9.26
C GLU A 74 -17.65 -4.75 -10.71
N GLU A 75 -18.97 -4.81 -10.93
CA GLU A 75 -19.59 -4.59 -12.24
C GLU A 75 -19.32 -3.16 -12.75
N ALA A 76 -19.43 -2.14 -11.91
CA ALA A 76 -19.13 -0.76 -12.29
C ALA A 76 -17.64 -0.56 -12.66
N LEU A 77 -16.72 -1.17 -11.90
CA LEU A 77 -15.29 -1.15 -12.22
C LEU A 77 -14.98 -1.81 -13.57
N ALA A 78 -15.58 -2.98 -13.82
CA ALA A 78 -15.33 -3.75 -15.04
C ALA A 78 -15.97 -3.09 -16.27
N ASN A 79 -17.24 -2.72 -16.17
CA ASN A 79 -18.04 -2.27 -17.32
C ASN A 79 -17.84 -0.79 -17.65
N SER A 80 -17.72 0.07 -16.63
CA SER A 80 -17.65 1.52 -16.85
C SER A 80 -16.22 2.02 -16.96
N LEU A 81 -15.27 1.37 -16.29
CA LEU A 81 -13.88 1.83 -16.24
C LEU A 81 -12.89 0.90 -16.96
N GLY A 82 -13.26 -0.36 -17.20
CA GLY A 82 -12.34 -1.37 -17.75
C GLY A 82 -11.19 -1.72 -16.81
N TRP A 83 -11.36 -1.50 -15.50
CA TRP A 83 -10.29 -1.63 -14.52
C TRP A 83 -10.31 -2.99 -13.84
N SER A 84 -9.12 -3.52 -13.55
CA SER A 84 -9.02 -4.69 -12.67
C SER A 84 -9.31 -4.29 -11.22
N ALA A 85 -10.03 -5.16 -10.49
CA ALA A 85 -10.30 -4.96 -9.07
C ALA A 85 -9.01 -4.78 -8.25
N SER A 86 -7.88 -5.35 -8.69
CA SER A 86 -6.58 -5.18 -8.03
C SER A 86 -6.09 -3.74 -8.06
N ILE A 87 -6.18 -3.06 -9.21
CA ILE A 87 -5.73 -1.67 -9.36
C ILE A 87 -6.64 -0.73 -8.56
N ALA A 88 -7.95 -0.90 -8.69
CA ALA A 88 -8.93 -0.12 -7.93
C ALA A 88 -8.75 -0.29 -6.41
N ASN A 89 -8.56 -1.51 -5.92
CA ASN A 89 -8.32 -1.77 -4.50
C ASN A 89 -6.99 -1.19 -4.00
N HIS A 90 -5.95 -1.17 -4.82
CA HIS A 90 -4.70 -0.54 -4.43
C HIS A 90 -4.87 0.97 -4.27
N LEU A 91 -5.53 1.60 -5.24
CA LEU A 91 -5.76 3.04 -5.25
C LEU A 91 -6.74 3.47 -4.14
N LEU A 92 -7.73 2.65 -3.81
CA LEU A 92 -8.60 2.84 -2.63
C LEU A 92 -7.85 2.87 -1.31
N LYS A 93 -6.79 2.07 -1.14
CA LYS A 93 -5.95 2.11 0.07
C LYS A 93 -5.17 3.41 0.19
N LEU A 94 -4.82 4.01 -0.95
CA LEU A 94 -4.07 5.27 -1.00
C LEU A 94 -4.98 6.50 -0.97
N ALA A 95 -6.27 6.34 -1.30
CA ALA A 95 -7.21 7.44 -1.40
C ALA A 95 -7.28 8.32 -0.13
N PRO A 96 -7.33 7.80 1.10
CA PRO A 96 -7.35 8.64 2.31
C PRO A 96 -6.08 9.50 2.46
N ILE A 97 -4.91 8.96 2.11
CA ILE A 97 -3.63 9.68 2.19
C ILE A 97 -3.54 10.73 1.09
N LEU A 98 -3.80 10.35 -0.16
CA LEU A 98 -3.72 11.28 -1.29
C LEU A 98 -4.78 12.38 -1.20
N GLY A 99 -5.94 12.06 -0.63
CA GLY A 99 -7.05 12.99 -0.44
C GLY A 99 -6.81 14.04 0.64
N SER A 100 -5.89 13.81 1.59
CA SER A 100 -5.59 14.78 2.66
C SER A 100 -4.68 15.92 2.21
N PHE A 101 -4.02 15.78 1.07
CA PHE A 101 -3.17 16.83 0.51
C PHE A 101 -3.97 17.86 -0.29
N THR A 102 -3.44 19.07 -0.36
CA THR A 102 -3.92 20.11 -1.28
C THR A 102 -3.44 19.82 -2.71
N THR A 103 -4.12 20.37 -3.72
CA THR A 103 -3.69 20.27 -5.13
C THR A 103 -2.27 20.79 -5.32
N LYS A 104 -1.93 21.92 -4.70
CA LYS A 104 -0.58 22.51 -4.74
C LYS A 104 0.48 21.62 -4.08
N GLN A 105 0.14 20.91 -3.00
CA GLN A 105 1.04 19.97 -2.36
C GLN A 105 1.28 18.75 -3.25
N LEU A 106 0.23 18.19 -3.87
CA LEU A 106 0.39 17.06 -4.79
C LEU A 106 1.25 17.43 -6.01
N ASP A 107 1.11 18.64 -6.55
CA ASP A 107 1.96 19.12 -7.63
C ASP A 107 3.43 19.27 -7.21
N LYS A 108 3.70 19.74 -5.99
CA LYS A 108 5.06 19.80 -5.43
C LYS A 108 5.64 18.40 -5.23
N ILE A 109 4.86 17.50 -4.62
CA ILE A 109 5.24 16.10 -4.41
C ILE A 109 5.59 15.43 -5.75
N ASN A 110 4.80 15.67 -6.79
CA ASN A 110 5.03 15.08 -8.11
C ASN A 110 6.35 15.57 -8.75
N ARG A 111 6.83 16.76 -8.40
CA ARG A 111 8.14 17.28 -8.84
C ARG A 111 9.29 16.74 -8.00
N ASN A 112 9.06 16.57 -6.70
CA ASN A 112 10.07 16.13 -5.74
C ASN A 112 10.24 14.60 -5.71
N LEU A 113 9.30 13.83 -6.27
CA LEU A 113 9.44 12.39 -6.42
C LEU A 113 10.11 12.04 -7.74
N SER A 114 11.22 11.31 -7.66
CA SER A 114 11.77 10.67 -8.86
C SER A 114 10.75 9.68 -9.47
N VAL A 115 10.75 9.55 -10.80
CA VAL A 115 9.90 8.56 -11.50
C VAL A 115 10.06 7.14 -10.92
N SER A 116 11.28 6.78 -10.54
CA SER A 116 11.59 5.50 -9.91
C SER A 116 10.98 5.31 -8.51
N ALA A 117 10.83 6.41 -7.75
CA ALA A 117 10.14 6.44 -6.47
C ALA A 117 8.62 6.28 -6.66
N LEU A 118 8.04 6.98 -7.64
CA LEU A 118 6.63 6.84 -8.02
C LEU A 118 6.27 5.40 -8.39
N TYR A 119 7.06 4.77 -9.27
CA TYR A 119 6.85 3.35 -9.60
C TYR A 119 6.92 2.45 -8.36
N LYS A 120 7.84 2.73 -7.44
CA LYS A 120 7.98 1.93 -6.22
C LYS A 120 6.76 2.05 -5.31
N LEU A 121 6.22 3.26 -5.14
CA LEU A 121 4.99 3.52 -4.40
C LEU A 121 3.79 2.79 -5.02
N ALA A 122 3.68 2.81 -6.35
CA ALA A 122 2.60 2.15 -7.09
C ALA A 122 2.64 0.61 -7.05
N THR A 123 3.76 -0.01 -6.65
CA THR A 123 3.86 -1.49 -6.62
C THR A 123 3.06 -2.15 -5.50
N GLY A 124 2.51 -1.39 -4.54
CA GLY A 124 1.76 -1.92 -3.39
C GLY A 124 2.56 -2.76 -2.40
N ARG A 125 3.90 -2.81 -2.54
CA ARG A 125 4.80 -3.53 -1.62
C ARG A 125 5.32 -2.66 -0.48
N THR A 126 5.06 -1.36 -0.53
CA THR A 126 5.46 -0.38 0.48
C THR A 126 4.33 -0.26 1.52
N PRO A 127 4.63 -0.35 2.83
CA PRO A 127 3.64 -0.13 3.88
C PRO A 127 2.99 1.25 3.76
N VAL A 128 1.70 1.34 4.09
CA VAL A 128 0.89 2.55 3.92
C VAL A 128 1.45 3.71 4.76
N GLU A 129 1.96 3.42 5.95
CA GLU A 129 2.56 4.40 6.86
C GLU A 129 3.87 4.97 6.29
N VAL A 130 4.65 4.13 5.61
CA VAL A 130 5.87 4.58 4.91
C VAL A 130 5.49 5.45 3.72
N ILE A 131 4.44 5.08 2.97
CA ILE A 131 3.94 5.91 1.87
C ILE A 131 3.53 7.30 2.38
N GLN A 132 2.80 7.37 3.49
CA GLN A 132 2.40 8.65 4.09
C GLN A 132 3.62 9.51 4.47
N SER A 133 4.56 8.96 5.24
CA SER A 133 5.78 9.66 5.66
C SER A 133 6.58 10.20 4.46
N VAL A 134 6.68 9.41 3.40
CA VAL A 134 7.40 9.79 2.17
C VAL A 134 6.70 10.93 1.44
N LEU A 135 5.37 10.88 1.32
CA LEU A 135 4.61 11.93 0.66
C LEU A 135 4.65 13.24 1.45
N GLU A 136 4.64 13.17 2.77
CA GLU A 136 4.85 14.33 3.66
C GLU A 136 6.25 14.93 3.46
N LYS A 137 7.30 14.09 3.45
CA LYS A 137 8.68 14.55 3.18
C LYS A 137 8.83 15.15 1.77
N ALA A 138 8.17 14.55 0.78
CA ALA A 138 8.17 15.05 -0.60
C ALA A 138 7.49 16.41 -0.76
N CYS A 139 6.80 16.94 0.25
CA CYS A 139 6.30 18.32 0.22
C CYS A 139 7.42 19.37 0.29
N THR A 140 8.57 19.03 0.88
CA THR A 140 9.66 19.97 1.17
C THR A 140 10.98 19.55 0.54
N GLU A 141 11.22 18.26 0.34
CA GLU A 141 12.52 17.72 -0.12
C GLU A 141 12.34 16.72 -1.26
N GLU A 142 13.37 16.57 -2.09
CA GLU A 142 13.40 15.52 -3.10
C GLU A 142 13.51 14.13 -2.45
N VAL A 143 12.76 13.16 -2.97
CA VAL A 143 12.77 11.79 -2.49
C VAL A 143 13.14 10.83 -3.61
N SER A 144 14.23 10.09 -3.38
CA SER A 144 14.71 9.05 -4.28
C SER A 144 14.14 7.68 -3.93
N LYS A 145 14.29 6.74 -4.86
CA LYS A 145 14.01 5.32 -4.61
C LYS A 145 14.84 4.74 -3.46
N LYS A 146 16.05 5.24 -3.20
CA LYS A 146 16.93 4.74 -2.13
C LYS A 146 16.37 5.13 -0.75
N ASP A 147 15.89 6.37 -0.62
CA ASP A 147 15.28 6.87 0.63
C ASP A 147 14.07 6.03 1.01
N LEU A 148 13.19 5.76 0.02
CA LEU A 148 12.06 4.85 0.15
C LEU A 148 12.45 3.45 0.64
N GLN A 149 13.55 2.89 0.12
CA GLN A 149 14.02 1.56 0.52
C GLN A 149 14.56 1.56 1.95
N ILE A 150 15.26 2.62 2.36
CA ILE A 150 15.80 2.77 3.71
C ILE A 150 14.64 2.87 4.70
N GLU A 151 13.67 3.77 4.48
CA GLU A 151 12.51 3.90 5.36
C GLU A 151 11.68 2.62 5.42
N THR A 152 11.49 1.93 4.29
CA THR A 152 10.76 0.65 4.28
C THR A 152 11.48 -0.41 5.12
N LYS A 153 12.81 -0.47 5.07
CA LYS A 153 13.61 -1.40 5.89
C LYS A 153 13.49 -1.03 7.36
N THR A 154 13.76 0.22 7.71
CA THR A 154 13.67 0.74 9.07
C THR A 154 12.30 0.50 9.69
N TYR A 155 11.22 0.72 8.93
CA TYR A 155 9.87 0.41 9.37
C TYR A 155 9.72 -1.08 9.67
N LYS A 156 10.13 -1.96 8.76
CA LYS A 156 10.03 -3.41 8.96
C LYS A 156 10.86 -3.93 10.13
N ASP A 157 12.03 -3.35 10.36
CA ASP A 157 12.92 -3.73 11.47
C ASP A 157 12.32 -3.33 12.83
N LYS A 158 11.53 -2.26 12.86
CA LYS A 158 10.80 -1.78 14.05
C LYS A 158 9.47 -2.50 14.28
N GLN A 159 8.93 -3.20 13.28
CA GLN A 159 7.71 -3.97 13.47
C GLN A 159 8.00 -5.18 14.39
N PRO A 160 7.07 -5.52 15.30
CA PRO A 160 7.20 -6.72 16.11
C PRO A 160 7.34 -7.91 15.16
N LYS A 161 8.51 -8.56 15.21
CA LYS A 161 8.75 -9.78 14.45
C LYS A 161 7.77 -10.81 14.99
N LYS A 162 6.85 -11.28 14.15
CA LYS A 162 6.05 -12.45 14.49
C LYS A 162 7.05 -13.55 14.86
N GLU A 163 6.98 -14.00 16.11
CA GLU A 163 7.67 -15.22 16.48
C GLU A 163 7.23 -16.31 15.51
N PRO A 164 8.17 -17.09 14.96
CA PRO A 164 7.82 -18.20 14.09
C PRO A 164 6.85 -19.08 14.88
N THR A 165 5.58 -19.13 14.48
CA THR A 165 4.59 -19.96 15.15
C THR A 165 4.99 -21.42 14.90
N PRO A 166 5.55 -22.15 15.88
CA PRO A 166 6.21 -23.43 15.58
C PRO A 166 5.21 -24.57 15.35
N TRP A 167 3.93 -24.33 15.66
CA TRP A 167 2.89 -25.34 15.73
C TRP A 167 1.66 -24.86 14.96
N ARG A 168 1.26 -25.61 13.93
CA ARG A 168 -0.07 -25.51 13.32
C ARG A 168 -0.78 -26.85 13.52
N TYR A 169 -2.08 -26.82 13.75
CA TYR A 169 -2.88 -28.04 13.79
C TYR A 169 -3.06 -28.56 12.36
N ALA A 170 -2.61 -29.79 12.09
CA ALA A 170 -2.93 -30.54 10.89
C ALA A 170 -3.66 -31.82 11.35
N GLY A 171 -4.87 -32.06 10.84
CA GLY A 171 -5.59 -33.32 11.09
C GLY A 171 -5.86 -33.68 12.55
N GLY A 172 -5.94 -32.71 13.48
CA GLY A 172 -6.22 -32.95 14.90
C GLY A 172 -5.00 -33.15 15.79
N VAL A 173 -3.76 -33.07 15.25
CA VAL A 173 -2.51 -33.17 16.02
C VAL A 173 -1.65 -31.91 15.81
N ARG A 174 -0.87 -31.53 16.84
CA ARG A 174 0.14 -30.46 16.71
C ARG A 174 1.36 -31.01 16.00
N GLU A 175 1.55 -30.65 14.74
CA GLU A 175 2.78 -30.97 14.00
C GLU A 175 3.70 -29.74 13.95
N TYR A 176 4.99 -29.97 14.21
CA TYR A 176 6.03 -28.95 14.06
C TYR A 176 6.27 -28.71 12.57
N GLN A 177 5.98 -27.50 12.10
CA GLN A 177 6.33 -27.08 10.74
C GLN A 177 7.54 -26.14 10.83
N PRO A 178 8.76 -26.58 10.46
CA PRO A 178 9.92 -25.70 10.47
C PRO A 178 9.72 -24.52 9.49
N PRO A 179 10.36 -23.37 9.74
CA PRO A 179 10.31 -22.23 8.84
C PRO A 179 10.71 -22.65 7.41
N ARG A 180 10.14 -22.01 6.38
CA ARG A 180 10.41 -22.35 4.97
C ARG A 180 11.90 -22.20 4.67
N ILE A 181 12.63 -23.30 4.80
CA ILE A 181 13.94 -23.51 4.20
C ILE A 181 13.73 -23.44 2.68
N SER A 182 14.66 -22.84 1.93
CA SER A 182 14.57 -22.85 0.46
C SER A 182 14.40 -24.29 -0.02
N GLU A 183 13.63 -24.54 -1.08
CA GLU A 183 13.36 -25.91 -1.58
C GLU A 183 14.66 -26.71 -1.75
N THR A 184 15.73 -26.05 -2.20
CA THR A 184 17.08 -26.60 -2.30
C THR A 184 17.66 -27.06 -0.96
N ALA A 185 17.55 -26.28 0.11
CA ALA A 185 18.06 -26.67 1.42
C ALA A 185 17.13 -27.68 2.11
N GLY A 186 15.82 -27.67 1.81
CA GLY A 186 14.88 -28.72 2.21
C GLY A 186 15.27 -30.08 1.62
N LEU A 187 15.57 -30.13 0.32
CA LEU A 187 16.03 -31.34 -0.38
C LEU A 187 17.37 -31.87 0.17
N VAL A 188 18.28 -31.00 0.55
CA VAL A 188 19.57 -31.40 1.16
C VAL A 188 19.34 -32.05 2.53
N ILE A 189 18.46 -31.47 3.36
CA ILE A 189 18.12 -32.03 4.68
C ILE A 189 17.40 -33.38 4.54
N GLU A 190 16.51 -33.52 3.54
CA GLU A 190 15.87 -34.81 3.26
C GLU A 190 16.88 -35.88 2.88
N ARG A 191 17.82 -35.58 1.97
CA ARG A 191 18.87 -36.52 1.59
C ARG A 191 19.77 -36.93 2.75
N LEU A 192 20.15 -35.99 3.62
CA LEU A 192 20.98 -36.27 4.79
C LEU A 192 20.23 -37.11 5.84
N SER A 193 18.95 -36.82 6.04
CA SER A 193 18.08 -37.60 6.94
C SER A 193 17.90 -39.05 6.45
N GLU A 194 17.75 -39.24 5.15
CA GLU A 194 17.63 -40.56 4.52
C GLU A 194 18.96 -41.34 4.53
N GLN A 195 20.09 -40.65 4.32
CA GLN A 195 21.42 -41.27 4.33
C GLN A 195 21.85 -41.73 5.74
N ASP A 196 21.59 -40.90 6.75
CA ASP A 196 22.06 -41.18 8.11
C ASP A 196 21.01 -41.88 9.00
N GLY A 197 19.80 -42.11 8.47
CA GLY A 197 18.66 -42.67 9.20
C GLY A 197 18.20 -41.81 10.38
N LYS A 198 18.72 -40.60 10.51
CA LYS A 198 18.42 -39.66 11.59
C LYS A 198 17.13 -38.89 11.27
N PRO A 199 16.20 -38.73 12.21
CA PRO A 199 15.05 -37.84 12.03
C PRO A 199 15.50 -36.42 11.67
N ARG A 200 14.82 -35.80 10.69
CA ARG A 200 15.12 -34.46 10.15
C ARG A 200 15.46 -33.41 11.21
N ARG A 201 14.78 -33.48 12.36
CA ARG A 201 14.99 -32.60 13.52
C ARG A 201 16.46 -32.56 13.96
N PHE A 202 17.13 -33.72 14.08
CA PHE A 202 18.51 -33.78 14.56
C PHE A 202 19.50 -33.24 13.53
N VAL A 203 19.25 -33.49 12.25
CA VAL A 203 20.06 -32.93 11.14
C VAL A 203 19.98 -31.40 11.13
N ILE A 204 18.78 -30.85 11.37
CA ILE A 204 18.56 -29.40 11.45
C ILE A 204 19.21 -28.82 12.70
N GLU A 205 19.07 -29.46 13.87
CA GLU A 205 19.70 -29.02 15.11
C GLU A 205 21.24 -29.02 14.99
N GLU A 206 21.84 -30.07 14.42
CA GLU A 206 23.29 -30.14 14.14
C GLU A 206 23.74 -29.03 13.15
N ALA A 207 22.98 -28.80 12.07
CA ALA A 207 23.31 -27.74 11.10
C ALA A 207 23.21 -26.33 11.70
N VAL A 208 22.24 -26.08 12.57
CA VAL A 208 22.09 -24.79 13.28
C VAL A 208 23.23 -24.59 14.27
N LEU A 209 23.64 -25.63 14.99
CA LEU A 209 24.80 -25.58 15.89
C LEU A 209 26.10 -25.31 15.13
N LEU A 210 26.33 -26.00 14.01
CA LEU A 210 27.50 -25.77 13.14
C LEU A 210 27.51 -24.36 12.53
N LEU A 211 26.35 -23.83 12.14
CA LEU A 211 26.21 -22.45 11.67
C LEU A 211 26.50 -21.45 12.79
N ALA A 212 26.03 -21.71 14.01
CA ALA A 212 26.31 -20.86 15.16
C ALA A 212 27.81 -20.86 15.53
N GLU A 213 28.47 -22.02 15.49
CA GLU A 213 29.93 -22.15 15.68
C GLU A 213 30.72 -21.41 14.59
N LYS A 214 30.34 -21.57 13.32
CA LYS A 214 30.96 -20.87 12.19
C LYS A 214 30.74 -19.36 12.26
N PHE A 215 29.56 -18.91 12.69
CA PHE A 215 29.29 -17.47 12.89
C PHE A 215 30.12 -16.89 14.04
N GLN A 216 30.32 -17.62 15.14
CA GLN A 216 31.23 -17.20 16.21
C GLN A 216 32.69 -17.12 15.73
N GLN A 217 33.15 -18.06 14.91
CA GLN A 217 34.49 -18.02 14.32
C GLN A 217 34.68 -16.83 13.36
N VAL A 218 33.67 -16.48 12.56
CA VAL A 218 33.71 -15.32 11.66
C VAL A 218 33.70 -14.00 12.43
N VAL A 219 32.97 -13.91 13.54
CA VAL A 219 32.95 -12.72 14.41
C VAL A 219 34.30 -12.55 15.14
N LEU A 220 34.95 -13.64 15.55
CA LEU A 220 36.26 -13.62 16.20
C LEU A 220 37.43 -13.38 15.22
N ALA A 221 37.29 -13.71 13.94
CA ALA A 221 38.32 -13.46 12.92
C ALA A 221 38.31 -12.03 12.34
N VAL A 222 37.29 -11.23 12.69
CA VAL A 222 37.09 -9.84 12.23
C VAL A 222 37.32 -8.82 13.36
N ALA A 223 37.56 -9.29 14.58
CA ALA A 223 37.99 -8.48 15.73
C ALA A 223 39.52 -8.48 15.86
#